data_AF-A0A428YSK4-F1
#
_entry.id   AF-A0A428YSK4-F1
#
_cell.length_a   1.000
_cell.length_b   1.000
_cell.length_c   1.000
_cell.angle_alpha   90.00
_cell.angle_beta   90.00
_cell.angle_gamma   90.00
#
_symmetry.space_group_name_H-M   'P 1'
#
loop_
_entity.id
_entity.type
_entity.pdbx_description
1 polymer ?
#
loop_
_entity_poly.entity_id
_entity_poly.type
_entity_poly.pdbx_seq_one_letter_code
_entity_poly.pdbx_strand_id
1 'polypeptide(L)'
;MNEDSARQYEKTTAFVWTERAFELLEAGHLRAEIQQPSPGVEASHVWGKCPRCGHDVDDWQPLSTVTGLIGSRGPDSAASDTIAVETVDVSCGCGIVHPGAPDDTTGCGVSFRIEFEQGA
;
A
#
# COMPACT_ATOMS: atom_id res chain seq x y z
N MET A 1 -1.88 -24.40 33.15
CA MET A 1 -2.90 -23.97 32.18
C MET A 1 -2.43 -22.60 31.70
N ASN A 2 -1.69 -22.56 30.59
CA ASN A 2 -1.10 -21.34 30.04
C ASN A 2 -1.81 -21.09 28.73
N GLU A 3 -2.63 -20.04 28.65
CA GLU A 3 -3.16 -19.53 27.37
C GLU A 3 -3.71 -18.13 27.58
N ASP A 4 -2.88 -17.27 28.16
CA ASP A 4 -2.99 -15.82 27.97
C ASP A 4 -2.34 -15.49 26.62
N SER A 5 -2.97 -15.95 25.54
CA SER A 5 -2.68 -15.44 24.19
C SER A 5 -3.29 -14.06 24.12
N ALA A 6 -2.63 -13.10 24.79
CA ALA A 6 -2.93 -11.69 24.72
C ALA A 6 -3.17 -11.36 23.24
N ARG A 7 -4.42 -11.04 22.90
CA ARG A 7 -4.81 -10.57 21.57
C ARG A 7 -4.09 -9.24 21.38
N GLN A 8 -2.85 -9.29 20.91
CA GLN A 8 -2.07 -8.11 20.61
C GLN A 8 -2.77 -7.45 19.43
N TYR A 9 -3.54 -6.41 19.73
CA TYR A 9 -4.19 -5.60 18.72
C TYR A 9 -3.10 -4.85 17.95
N GLU A 10 -2.63 -5.46 16.88
CA GLU A 10 -1.78 -4.79 15.91
C GLU A 10 -2.66 -4.03 14.92
N LYS A 11 -2.66 -2.70 15.07
CA LYS A 11 -3.32 -1.79 14.12
C LYS A 11 -2.84 -2.12 12.71
N THR A 12 -3.74 -2.61 11.87
CA THR A 12 -3.47 -3.02 10.48
C THR A 12 -3.04 -1.86 9.60
N THR A 13 -3.26 -0.62 10.03
CA THR A 13 -2.88 0.62 9.35
C THR A 13 -1.72 1.34 10.05
N ALA A 14 -1.01 0.68 10.98
CA ALA A 14 0.13 1.27 11.65
C ALA A 14 1.30 1.52 10.68
N PHE A 15 2.01 2.63 10.88
CA PHE A 15 3.14 3.05 10.04
C PHE A 15 4.28 2.01 9.97
N VAL A 16 4.42 1.15 10.99
CA VAL A 16 5.37 0.03 10.99
C VAL A 16 5.21 -0.90 9.78
N TRP A 17 4.01 -0.99 9.20
CA TRP A 17 3.78 -1.80 8.00
C TRP A 17 4.31 -1.13 6.74
N THR A 18 4.31 0.21 6.69
CA THR A 18 4.98 0.99 5.65
C THR A 18 6.50 0.83 5.75
N GLU A 19 7.07 0.89 6.95
CA GLU A 19 8.51 0.65 7.16
C GLU A 19 8.93 -0.76 6.71
N ARG A 20 8.17 -1.80 7.11
CA ARG A 20 8.43 -3.17 6.66
C ARG A 20 8.24 -3.36 5.16
N ALA A 21 7.27 -2.68 4.55
CA ALA A 21 7.10 -2.73 3.11
C ALA A 21 8.31 -2.14 2.38
N PHE A 22 8.88 -1.04 2.90
CA PHE A 22 10.12 -0.45 2.40
C PHE A 22 11.29 -1.43 2.49
N GLU A 23 11.49 -2.10 3.63
CA GLU A 23 12.52 -3.14 3.78
C GLU A 23 12.34 -4.28 2.75
N LEU A 24 11.10 -4.67 2.46
CA LEU A 24 10.80 -5.70 1.45
C LEU A 24 11.04 -5.24 0.02
N LEU A 25 10.82 -3.95 -0.27
CA LEU A 25 11.17 -3.33 -1.56
C LEU A 25 12.69 -3.33 -1.75
N GLU A 26 13.45 -2.90 -0.74
CA GLU A 26 14.92 -2.92 -0.77
C GLU A 26 15.49 -4.33 -0.96
N ALA A 27 14.88 -5.32 -0.31
CA ALA A 27 15.26 -6.73 -0.44
C ALA A 27 14.77 -7.40 -1.75
N GLY A 28 13.93 -6.72 -2.54
CA GLY A 28 13.34 -7.25 -3.77
C GLY A 28 12.28 -8.34 -3.55
N HIS A 29 11.77 -8.48 -2.32
CA HIS A 29 10.67 -9.36 -1.95
C HIS A 29 9.29 -8.73 -2.20
N LEU A 30 9.24 -7.41 -2.29
CA LEU A 30 8.12 -6.63 -2.79
C LEU A 30 8.62 -5.82 -3.99
N ARG A 31 7.75 -5.57 -4.96
CA ARG A 31 8.02 -4.77 -6.14
C ARG A 31 6.86 -3.84 -6.40
N ALA A 32 7.16 -2.67 -6.95
CA ALA A 32 6.18 -1.66 -7.27
C ALA A 32 6.62 -0.94 -8.53
N GLU A 33 5.71 -0.82 -9.50
CA GLU A 33 5.95 -0.08 -10.74
C GLU A 33 4.70 0.67 -11.16
N ILE A 34 4.90 1.80 -11.84
CA ILE A 34 3.84 2.45 -12.61
C ILE A 34 3.82 1.79 -14.00
N GLN A 35 2.68 1.24 -14.37
CA GLN A 35 2.47 0.57 -15.64
C GLN A 35 1.31 1.22 -16.39
N GLN A 36 1.29 1.07 -17.72
CA GLN A 36 0.22 1.59 -18.56
C GLN A 36 -0.57 0.43 -19.20
N PRO A 37 -1.49 -0.23 -18.46
CA PRO A 37 -2.21 -1.41 -18.96
C PRO A 37 -3.12 -1.12 -20.16
N SER A 38 -3.46 0.14 -20.43
CA SER A 38 -4.22 0.56 -21.61
C SER A 38 -3.78 1.95 -22.07
N PRO A 39 -3.90 2.30 -23.37
CA PRO A 39 -3.54 3.62 -23.87
C PRO A 39 -4.20 4.75 -23.05
N GLY A 40 -3.39 5.64 -22.46
CA GLY A 40 -3.85 6.75 -21.63
C GLY A 40 -4.27 6.41 -20.20
N VAL A 41 -4.09 5.17 -19.73
CA VAL A 41 -4.42 4.77 -18.35
C VAL A 41 -3.16 4.28 -17.67
N GLU A 42 -2.63 5.10 -16.76
CA GLU A 42 -1.56 4.70 -15.85
C GLU A 42 -2.17 3.97 -14.63
N ALA A 43 -1.47 2.97 -14.13
CA ALA A 43 -1.85 2.19 -12.97
C ALA A 43 -0.60 1.83 -12.17
N SER A 44 -0.69 1.90 -10.85
CA SER A 44 0.31 1.26 -10.00
C SER A 44 0.06 -0.24 -10.00
N HIS A 45 1.15 -0.98 -10.07
CA HIS A 45 1.17 -2.42 -9.89
C HIS A 45 2.16 -2.73 -8.78
N VAL A 46 1.67 -3.33 -7.70
CA VAL A 46 2.48 -3.71 -6.54
C VAL A 46 2.31 -5.19 -6.29
N TRP A 47 3.41 -5.95 -6.32
CA TRP A 47 3.36 -7.40 -6.16
C TRP A 47 4.56 -7.94 -5.37
N GLY A 48 4.35 -9.06 -4.68
CA GLY A 48 5.37 -9.71 -3.85
C GLY A 48 4.85 -10.08 -2.47
N LYS A 49 5.68 -9.94 -1.43
CA LYS A 49 5.36 -10.42 -0.08
C LYS A 49 4.65 -9.37 0.77
N CYS A 50 3.59 -9.80 1.46
CA CYS A 50 2.90 -8.98 2.45
C CYS A 50 3.79 -8.70 3.67
N PRO A 51 3.94 -7.43 4.12
CA PRO A 51 4.77 -7.07 5.29
C PRO A 51 4.27 -7.61 6.63
N ARG A 52 3.00 -8.06 6.68
CA ARG A 52 2.40 -8.66 7.88
C ARG A 52 2.40 -10.18 7.86
N CYS A 53 1.80 -10.80 6.84
CA CYS A 53 1.60 -12.25 6.81
C CYS A 53 2.60 -13.02 5.94
N GLY A 54 3.41 -12.34 5.12
CA GLY A 54 4.36 -12.98 4.21
C GLY A 54 3.72 -13.75 3.04
N HIS A 55 2.39 -13.69 2.88
CA HIS A 55 1.72 -14.24 1.70
C HIS A 55 1.88 -13.31 0.50
N ASP A 56 1.65 -13.86 -0.69
CA ASP A 56 1.74 -13.09 -1.92
C ASP A 56 0.60 -12.06 -2.00
N VAL A 57 0.96 -10.86 -2.43
CA VAL A 57 0.09 -9.76 -2.79
C VAL A 57 0.33 -9.42 -4.26
N ASP A 58 -0.74 -9.03 -4.94
CA ASP A 58 -0.76 -8.53 -6.32
C ASP A 58 -1.90 -7.52 -6.37
N ASP A 59 -1.54 -6.23 -6.36
CA ASP A 59 -2.45 -5.10 -6.26
C ASP A 59 -2.28 -4.19 -7.48
N TRP A 60 -3.41 -3.90 -8.13
CA TRP A 60 -3.50 -3.02 -9.30
C TRP A 60 -4.45 -1.88 -8.98
N GLN A 61 -3.94 -0.66 -9.05
CA GLN A 61 -4.75 0.53 -8.79
C GLN A 61 -4.56 1.53 -9.94
N PRO A 62 -5.65 1.98 -10.60
CA PRO A 62 -5.54 3.03 -11.60
C PRO A 62 -5.04 4.32 -10.93
N LEU A 63 -4.01 4.92 -11.53
CA LEU A 63 -3.53 6.23 -11.17
C LEU A 63 -4.46 7.24 -11.84
N SER A 64 -5.58 7.54 -11.20
CA SER A 64 -6.39 8.67 -11.65
C SER A 64 -5.56 9.92 -11.40
N THR A 65 -5.30 10.72 -12.45
CA THR A 65 -4.81 12.10 -12.33
C THR A 65 -5.79 12.92 -11.48
N VAL A 66 -5.67 12.79 -10.16
CA VAL A 66 -6.24 13.68 -9.16
C VAL A 66 -5.05 14.40 -8.53
N THR A 67 -4.25 15.05 -9.37
CA THR A 67 -3.27 16.07 -8.98
C THR A 67 -3.96 17.36 -8.49
N GLY A 68 -5.09 17.27 -7.78
CA GLY A 68 -5.84 18.48 -7.41
C GLY A 68 -7.06 18.37 -6.49
N LEU A 69 -7.28 17.29 -5.73
CA LEU A 69 -8.42 17.21 -4.79
C LEU A 69 -8.08 16.65 -3.40
N ILE A 70 -6.83 16.81 -2.96
CA ILE A 70 -6.54 16.88 -1.52
C ILE A 70 -6.81 18.32 -1.10
N GLY A 71 -7.82 18.52 -0.26
CA GLY A 71 -8.35 19.83 0.11
C GLY A 71 -7.30 20.77 0.72
N SER A 72 -6.75 21.65 -0.11
CA SER A 72 -6.08 22.87 0.32
C SER A 72 -7.15 23.91 0.68
N ARG A 73 -7.51 24.04 1.96
CA ARG A 73 -8.04 25.31 2.45
C ARG A 73 -6.88 26.27 2.63
N GLY A 74 -6.50 26.93 1.54
CA GLY A 74 -5.55 28.04 1.54
C GLY A 74 -5.57 28.70 0.16
N PRO A 75 -5.97 29.98 0.04
CA PRO A 75 -5.75 30.71 -1.18
C PRO A 75 -4.26 31.04 -1.22
N ASP A 76 -3.53 30.43 -2.16
CA ASP A 76 -2.62 31.17 -3.03
C ASP A 76 -1.82 30.20 -3.90
N SER A 77 -1.88 30.48 -5.19
CA SER A 77 -1.12 29.83 -6.25
C SER A 77 0.37 29.89 -5.98
N ALA A 78 1.02 28.73 -5.95
CA ALA A 78 2.39 28.58 -6.42
C ALA A 78 2.51 27.19 -7.01
N ALA A 79 2.64 27.13 -8.34
CA ALA A 79 3.20 25.97 -9.02
C ALA A 79 4.60 25.79 -8.44
N SER A 80 4.72 24.96 -7.41
CA SER A 80 6.00 24.53 -6.93
C SER A 80 6.48 23.45 -7.86
N ASP A 81 7.74 23.57 -8.25
CA ASP A 81 8.56 22.54 -8.89
C ASP A 81 8.81 21.39 -7.90
N THR A 82 7.74 20.91 -7.26
CA THR A 82 7.73 19.78 -6.35
C THR A 82 7.85 18.54 -7.21
N ILE A 83 8.90 17.75 -6.99
CA ILE A 83 8.96 16.36 -7.39
C ILE A 83 7.61 15.76 -7.03
N ALA A 84 6.81 15.45 -8.05
CA ALA A 84 5.48 14.90 -7.83
C ALA A 84 5.71 13.46 -7.36
N VAL A 85 5.75 13.26 -6.04
CA VAL A 85 5.79 11.92 -5.46
C VAL A 85 4.38 11.36 -5.52
N GLU A 86 4.22 10.24 -6.21
CA GLU A 86 2.93 9.57 -6.34
C GLU A 86 2.79 8.52 -5.24
N THR A 87 1.75 8.64 -4.42
CA THR A 87 1.57 7.76 -3.25
C THR A 87 0.38 6.84 -3.44
N VAL A 88 0.56 5.55 -3.18
CA VAL A 88 -0.51 4.54 -3.25
C VAL A 88 -0.64 3.77 -1.93
N ASP A 89 -1.87 3.52 -1.52
CA ASP A 89 -2.19 2.72 -0.34
C ASP A 89 -2.54 1.29 -0.76
N VAL A 90 -1.70 0.34 -0.40
CA VAL A 90 -1.84 -1.08 -0.77
C VAL A 90 -2.44 -1.83 0.40
N SER A 91 -3.43 -2.68 0.14
CA SER A 91 -4.05 -3.52 1.16
C SER A 91 -3.90 -5.00 0.85
N CYS A 92 -3.51 -5.81 1.83
CA CYS A 92 -3.35 -7.25 1.63
C CYS A 92 -4.70 -7.99 1.59
N GLY A 93 -5.10 -8.39 0.39
CA GLY A 93 -6.23 -9.29 0.12
C GLY A 93 -5.81 -10.73 -0.19
N CYS A 94 -4.76 -11.27 0.44
CA CYS A 94 -4.29 -12.64 0.14
C CYS A 94 -5.40 -13.67 0.40
N GLY A 95 -5.56 -14.69 -0.45
CA GLY A 95 -6.66 -15.69 -0.37
C GLY A 95 -6.65 -16.63 0.86
N ILE A 96 -5.87 -16.34 1.89
CA ILE A 96 -5.75 -17.14 3.11
C ILE A 96 -6.66 -16.58 4.21
N VAL A 97 -7.37 -17.47 4.90
CA VAL A 97 -8.15 -17.13 6.11
C VAL A 97 -7.20 -16.92 7.28
N HIS A 98 -7.34 -15.77 7.94
CA HIS A 98 -6.51 -15.42 9.09
C HIS A 98 -7.25 -15.57 10.42
N PRO A 99 -6.56 -15.98 11.52
CA PRO A 99 -7.17 -16.04 12.84
C PRO A 99 -7.77 -14.68 13.25
N GLY A 100 -9.05 -14.66 13.60
CA GLY A 100 -9.76 -13.45 14.01
C GLY A 100 -10.32 -12.61 12.85
N ALA A 101 -10.18 -13.06 11.60
CA ALA A 101 -10.94 -12.50 10.49
C ALA A 101 -12.43 -12.92 10.59
N PRO A 102 -13.38 -12.10 10.09
CA PRO A 102 -14.77 -12.52 9.94
C PRO A 102 -14.88 -13.77 9.05
N ASP A 103 -15.95 -14.54 9.24
CA ASP A 103 -16.26 -15.68 8.37
C ASP A 103 -16.31 -15.22 6.90
N ASP A 104 -15.86 -16.08 5.99
CA ASP A 104 -15.74 -15.82 4.54
C ASP A 104 -14.81 -14.66 4.13
N THR A 105 -14.01 -14.11 5.06
CA THR A 105 -13.00 -13.08 4.74
C THR A 105 -11.61 -13.70 4.59
N THR A 106 -10.92 -13.31 3.53
CA THR A 106 -9.52 -13.65 3.30
C THR A 106 -8.67 -12.38 3.36
N GLY A 107 -7.37 -12.54 3.60
CA GLY A 107 -6.43 -11.44 3.70
C GLY A 107 -6.17 -11.06 5.16
N CYS A 108 -4.96 -10.60 5.44
CA CYS A 108 -4.62 -10.14 6.79
C CYS A 108 -5.07 -8.69 7.04
N GLY A 109 -5.62 -8.02 6.02
CA GLY A 109 -6.20 -6.68 6.12
C GLY A 109 -5.21 -5.57 6.45
N VAL A 110 -3.90 -5.82 6.33
CA VAL A 110 -2.87 -4.79 6.51
C VAL A 110 -2.96 -3.79 5.38
N SER A 111 -2.79 -2.51 5.69
CA SER A 111 -2.62 -1.45 4.71
C SER A 111 -1.28 -0.75 4.93
N PHE A 112 -0.54 -0.53 3.86
CA PHE A 112 0.76 0.15 3.86
C PHE A 112 0.89 1.06 2.65
N ARG A 113 1.78 2.05 2.73
CA ARG A 113 1.97 3.06 1.69
C ARG A 113 3.22 2.80 0.87
N ILE A 114 3.13 3.02 -0.43
CA ILE A 114 4.27 3.07 -1.34
C ILE A 114 4.31 4.45 -1.98
N GLU A 115 5.51 4.99 -2.08
CA GLU A 115 5.79 6.28 -2.71
C GLU A 115 6.63 6.02 -3.97
N PHE A 116 6.17 6.50 -5.12
CA PHE A 116 6.88 6.47 -6.38
C PHE A 116 7.55 7.82 -6.60
N GLU A 117 8.87 7.80 -6.76
CA GLU A 117 9.61 8.95 -7.25
C GLU A 117 9.35 9.08 -8.75
N GLN A 118 8.75 10.19 -9.19
CA GLN A 118 8.70 10.49 -10.63
C GLN A 118 10.13 10.76 -11.11
N GLY A 119 10.65 9.88 -11.97
CA GLY A 119 11.97 10.01 -12.56
C GLY A 119 12.09 11.30 -13.38
N ALA A 120 13.21 12.01 -13.16
CA ALA A 120 13.63 13.20 -13.91
C ALA A 120 13.98 12.92 -15.37
#